data_AF-A0A954I8R8-F1
#
_entry.id   AF-A0A954I8R8-F1
#
_cell.length_a   1.000
_cell.length_b   1.000
_cell.length_c   1.000
_cell.angle_alpha   90.00
_cell.angle_beta   90.00
_cell.angle_gamma   90.00
#
_symmetry.space_group_name_H-M   'P 1'
#
loop_
_entity.id
_entity.type
_entity.pdbx_description
1 polymer ?
#
loop_
_entity_poly.entity_id
_entity_poly.type
_entity_poly.pdbx_seq_one_letter_code
_entity_poly.pdbx_strand_id
1 'polypeptide(L)'
;MTDESQKSQTAEQNKAADAQNERRLATFGGGCFWCTEAVFLRVRGVSRVVSGYTGGKVPNPSYKQVCTGLTGHAEVIQIEYDPAQVSYEQLLDIHLHTHDPTTLNRQGNDVGTQYRSAIY
;
A
#
# COMPACT_ATOMS: atom_id res chain seq x y z
N MET A 1 -22.89 39.00 26.81
CA MET A 1 -23.61 38.33 25.70
C MET A 1 -22.55 37.82 24.73
N THR A 2 -21.77 36.83 25.16
CA THR A 2 -20.60 36.32 24.42
C THR A 2 -20.99 35.02 23.72
N ASP A 3 -21.38 35.20 22.46
CA ASP A 3 -21.23 34.33 21.30
C ASP A 3 -20.85 32.84 21.53
N GLU A 4 -21.85 32.00 21.81
CA GLU A 4 -21.70 30.53 21.74
C GLU A 4 -21.44 30.03 20.31
N SER A 5 -21.73 30.84 19.29
CA SER A 5 -21.58 30.51 17.86
C SER A 5 -20.12 30.42 17.42
N GLN A 6 -19.19 31.06 18.15
CA GLN A 6 -17.75 30.98 17.86
C GLN A 6 -17.11 29.68 18.38
N LYS A 7 -17.71 29.01 19.37
CA LYS A 7 -17.13 27.80 19.99
C LYS A 7 -17.38 26.54 19.18
N SER A 8 -18.48 26.52 18.44
CA SER A 8 -18.91 25.41 17.58
C SER A 8 -18.12 25.36 16.26
N GLN A 9 -17.78 26.51 15.67
CA GLN A 9 -17.01 26.57 14.41
C GLN A 9 -15.56 26.08 14.57
N THR A 10 -14.91 26.36 15.71
CA THR A 10 -13.52 25.94 15.97
C THR A 10 -13.40 24.43 16.21
N ALA A 11 -14.43 23.79 16.75
CA ALA A 11 -14.44 22.35 17.03
C ALA A 11 -14.61 21.51 15.75
N GLU A 12 -15.41 21.97 14.79
CA GLU A 12 -15.58 21.31 13.49
C GLU A 12 -14.34 21.43 12.59
N GLN A 13 -13.66 22.60 12.63
CA GLN A 13 -12.42 22.81 11.89
C GLN A 13 -11.28 21.91 12.38
N ASN A 14 -11.15 21.71 13.69
CA ASN A 14 -10.13 20.82 14.25
C ASN A 14 -10.41 19.34 13.93
N LYS A 15 -11.68 18.92 13.94
CA LYS A 15 -12.07 17.54 13.62
C LYS A 15 -11.86 17.19 12.14
N ALA A 16 -12.07 18.15 11.24
CA ALA A 16 -11.80 17.98 9.82
C ALA A 16 -10.29 17.91 9.51
N ALA A 17 -9.45 18.67 10.24
CA ALA A 17 -8.00 18.60 10.11
C ALA A 17 -7.43 17.26 10.64
N ASP A 18 -7.96 16.76 11.76
CA ASP A 18 -7.54 15.46 12.31
C ASP A 18 -7.95 14.28 11.43
N ALA A 19 -9.14 14.32 10.81
CA ALA A 19 -9.60 13.30 9.86
C ALA A 19 -8.76 13.25 8.55
N GLN A 20 -8.04 14.33 8.23
CA GLN A 20 -7.11 14.40 7.11
C GLN A 20 -5.68 13.96 7.51
N ASN A 21 -5.40 13.80 8.79
CA ASN A 21 -4.09 13.39 9.32
C ASN A 21 -4.08 11.93 9.81
N GLU A 22 -5.19 11.20 9.65
CA GLU A 22 -5.21 9.75 9.86
C GLU A 22 -4.39 9.06 8.78
N ARG A 23 -3.33 8.37 9.22
CA ARG A 23 -2.52 7.54 8.35
C ARG A 23 -3.37 6.44 7.74
N ARG A 24 -3.24 6.27 6.43
CA ARG A 24 -3.99 5.27 5.65
C ARG A 24 -3.06 4.16 5.19
N LEU A 25 -3.66 3.02 4.88
CA LEU A 25 -2.97 1.85 4.37
C LEU A 25 -3.34 1.61 2.90
N ALA A 26 -2.34 1.25 2.10
CA ALA A 26 -2.50 0.72 0.76
C ALA A 26 -1.69 -0.58 0.63
N THR A 27 -2.20 -1.59 -0.08
CA THR A 27 -1.48 -2.86 -0.26
C THR A 27 -1.38 -3.21 -1.74
N PHE A 28 -0.15 -3.34 -2.24
CA PHE A 28 0.11 -3.60 -3.66
C PHE A 28 1.05 -4.80 -3.85
N GLY A 29 0.78 -5.60 -4.87
CA GLY A 29 1.66 -6.65 -5.41
C GLY A 29 2.09 -6.29 -6.82
N GLY A 30 3.38 -6.35 -7.12
CA GLY A 30 3.93 -5.88 -8.40
C GLY A 30 5.24 -6.55 -8.78
N GLY A 31 5.44 -7.80 -8.39
CA GLY A 31 6.71 -8.52 -8.53
C GLY A 31 7.44 -8.67 -7.20
N CYS A 32 8.78 -8.76 -7.24
CA CYS A 32 9.60 -8.89 -6.04
C CYS A 32 9.36 -7.74 -5.05
N PHE A 33 8.95 -8.07 -3.83
CA PHE A 33 8.63 -7.07 -2.81
C PHE A 33 9.81 -6.17 -2.37
N TRP A 34 11.06 -6.60 -2.54
CA TRP A 34 12.24 -5.79 -2.21
C TRP A 34 12.40 -4.63 -3.18
N CYS A 35 12.08 -4.87 -4.46
CA CYS A 35 12.13 -3.86 -5.50
C CYS A 35 11.02 -2.83 -5.29
N THR A 36 9.79 -3.28 -5.01
CA THR A 36 8.66 -2.37 -4.79
C THR A 36 8.81 -1.59 -3.49
N GLU A 37 9.24 -2.23 -2.40
CA GLU A 37 9.51 -1.58 -1.11
C GLU A 37 10.49 -0.41 -1.25
N ALA A 38 11.60 -0.63 -1.97
CA ALA A 38 12.62 0.39 -2.19
C ALA A 38 12.12 1.63 -2.96
N VAL A 39 11.10 1.47 -3.81
CA VAL A 39 10.44 2.59 -4.49
C VAL A 39 9.61 3.41 -3.50
N PHE A 40 8.73 2.76 -2.75
CA PHE A 40 7.78 3.47 -1.89
C PHE A 40 8.41 4.08 -0.63
N LEU A 41 9.52 3.53 -0.13
CA LEU A 41 10.31 4.15 0.96
C LEU A 41 10.85 5.55 0.61
N ARG A 42 10.90 5.91 -0.69
CA ARG A 42 11.39 7.22 -1.16
C ARG A 42 10.26 8.23 -1.42
N VAL A 43 9.00 7.82 -1.28
CA VAL A 43 7.84 8.67 -1.56
C VAL A 43 7.56 9.57 -0.36
N ARG A 44 7.53 10.88 -0.59
CA ARG A 44 7.14 11.85 0.46
C ARG A 44 5.71 11.57 0.91
N GLY A 45 5.49 11.56 2.22
CA GLY A 45 4.18 11.23 2.81
C GLY A 45 4.04 9.76 3.22
N VAL A 46 4.90 8.86 2.72
CA VAL A 46 4.98 7.48 3.20
C VAL A 46 5.78 7.44 4.51
N SER A 47 5.18 6.89 5.57
CA SER A 47 5.84 6.72 6.88
C SER A 47 6.41 5.33 7.10
N ARG A 48 5.82 4.31 6.48
CA ARG A 48 6.23 2.91 6.66
C ARG A 48 5.86 2.08 5.45
N VAL A 49 6.74 1.13 5.10
CA VAL A 49 6.47 0.09 4.11
C VAL A 49 6.85 -1.24 4.74
N VAL A 50 6.01 -2.27 4.54
CA VAL A 50 6.24 -3.61 5.06
C VAL A 50 6.03 -4.63 3.96
N SER A 51 7.07 -5.41 3.67
CA SER A 51 7.03 -6.57 2.77
C SER A 51 6.30 -7.75 3.42
N GLY A 52 5.42 -8.42 2.67
CA GLY A 52 4.61 -9.54 3.18
C GLY A 52 3.93 -10.35 2.07
N TYR A 53 2.94 -11.16 2.47
CA TYR A 53 2.22 -12.07 1.58
C TYR A 53 0.71 -12.02 1.80
N THR A 54 -0.09 -11.92 0.74
CA THR A 54 -1.57 -11.92 0.84
C THR A 54 -2.24 -12.52 -0.41
N GLY A 55 -3.56 -12.69 -0.37
CA GLY A 55 -4.37 -13.20 -1.48
C GLY A 55 -4.31 -14.71 -1.72
N GLY A 56 -3.65 -15.47 -0.85
CA GLY A 56 -3.60 -16.93 -0.87
C GLY A 56 -4.46 -17.58 0.22
N LYS A 57 -4.28 -18.89 0.40
CA LYS A 57 -5.11 -19.71 1.30
C LYS A 57 -4.37 -20.26 2.52
N VAL A 58 -3.04 -20.24 2.50
CA VAL A 58 -2.22 -20.86 3.57
C VAL A 58 -2.00 -19.83 4.67
N PRO A 59 -2.48 -20.05 5.91
CA PRO A 59 -2.26 -19.10 6.99
C PRO A 59 -0.79 -19.05 7.39
N ASN A 60 -0.29 -17.85 7.70
CA ASN A 60 1.09 -17.60 8.15
C ASN A 60 2.17 -18.30 7.31
N PRO A 61 2.20 -18.12 5.97
CA PRO A 61 3.12 -18.82 5.11
C PRO A 61 4.55 -18.32 5.30
N SER A 62 5.52 -19.24 5.30
CA SER A 62 6.94 -18.88 5.18
C SER A 62 7.32 -18.54 3.74
N TYR A 63 8.40 -17.79 3.56
CA TYR A 63 8.95 -17.47 2.23
C TYR A 63 9.16 -18.73 1.36
N LYS A 64 9.73 -19.80 1.95
CA LYS A 64 9.95 -21.07 1.26
C LYS A 64 8.64 -21.70 0.75
N GLN A 65 7.57 -21.62 1.54
CA GLN A 65 6.27 -22.11 1.10
C GLN A 65 5.72 -21.28 -0.05
N VAL A 66 5.83 -19.94 0.01
CA VAL A 66 5.37 -19.06 -1.07
C VAL A 66 6.13 -19.31 -2.37
N CYS A 67 7.44 -19.54 -2.30
CA CYS A 67 8.27 -19.85 -3.47
C CYS A 67 7.85 -21.13 -4.22
N THR A 68 7.09 -22.03 -3.58
CA THR A 68 6.53 -23.21 -4.27
C THR A 68 5.38 -22.86 -5.22
N GLY A 69 4.79 -21.66 -5.09
CA GLY A 69 3.58 -21.25 -5.81
C GLY A 69 2.28 -21.88 -5.30
N LEU A 70 2.35 -22.87 -4.40
CA LEU A 70 1.19 -23.65 -3.96
C LEU A 70 0.32 -22.93 -2.92
N THR A 71 0.84 -21.88 -2.27
CA THR A 71 0.10 -21.16 -1.22
C THR A 71 -0.97 -20.23 -1.79
N GLY A 72 -0.84 -19.85 -3.07
CA GLY A 72 -1.68 -18.86 -3.75
C GLY A 72 -1.38 -17.41 -3.37
N HIS A 73 -0.45 -17.15 -2.45
CA HIS A 73 -0.12 -15.78 -2.05
C HIS A 73 0.62 -15.03 -3.15
N ALA A 74 0.43 -13.71 -3.21
CA ALA A 74 1.32 -12.76 -3.87
C ALA A 74 2.32 -12.20 -2.87
N GLU A 75 3.53 -11.90 -3.33
CA GLU A 75 4.41 -10.93 -2.69
C GLU A 75 3.76 -9.54 -2.79
N VAL A 76 3.66 -8.87 -1.65
CA VAL A 76 3.05 -7.54 -1.55
C VAL A 76 3.85 -6.66 -0.61
N ILE A 77 3.61 -5.36 -0.74
CA ILE A 77 3.99 -4.35 0.26
C ILE A 77 2.73 -3.72 0.84
N GLN A 78 2.73 -3.47 2.15
CA GLN A 78 1.75 -2.63 2.82
C GLN A 78 2.39 -1.28 3.10
N ILE A 79 1.79 -0.22 2.57
CA ILE A 79 2.27 1.15 2.63
C ILE A 79 1.38 1.91 3.61
N GLU A 80 2.00 2.50 4.63
CA GLU A 80 1.37 3.47 5.52
C GLU A 80 1.73 4.89 5.05
N TYR A 81 0.73 5.71 4.76
CA TYR A 81 0.92 7.03 4.16
C TYR A 81 0.00 8.09 4.77
N ASP A 82 0.44 9.34 4.66
CA ASP A 82 -0.31 10.54 4.99
C ASP A 82 -1.09 11.04 3.75
N PRO A 83 -2.43 10.95 3.74
CA PRO A 83 -3.24 11.39 2.61
C PRO A 83 -3.17 12.91 2.35
N ALA A 84 -2.72 13.71 3.33
CA ALA A 84 -2.49 15.14 3.12
C ALA A 84 -1.20 15.44 2.34
N GLN A 85 -0.27 14.47 2.27
CA GLN A 85 1.00 14.62 1.55
C GLN A 85 1.06 13.82 0.24
N VAL A 86 0.41 12.65 0.20
CA VAL A 86 0.34 11.81 -0.99
C VAL A 86 -1.03 11.13 -1.06
N SER A 87 -1.70 11.27 -2.19
CA SER A 87 -3.00 10.64 -2.45
C SER A 87 -2.85 9.15 -2.80
N TYR A 88 -3.93 8.39 -2.62
CA TYR A 88 -3.97 6.99 -3.04
C TYR A 88 -3.76 6.85 -4.55
N GLU A 89 -4.31 7.78 -5.34
CA GLU A 89 -4.19 7.84 -6.79
C GLU A 89 -2.73 8.03 -7.22
N GLN A 90 -1.95 8.85 -6.50
CA GLN A 90 -0.51 8.98 -6.75
C GLN A 90 0.25 7.69 -6.42
N LEU A 91 -0.11 7.01 -5.33
CA LEU A 91 0.49 5.72 -4.99
C LEU A 91 0.16 4.66 -6.05
N LEU A 92 -1.07 4.66 -6.57
CA LEU A 92 -1.52 3.79 -7.65
C LEU A 92 -0.79 4.11 -8.96
N ASP A 93 -0.62 5.37 -9.29
CA ASP A 93 0.12 5.83 -10.47
C ASP A 93 1.58 5.35 -10.42
N ILE A 94 2.25 5.53 -9.28
CA ILE A 94 3.60 5.00 -9.05
C ILE A 94 3.62 3.48 -9.20
N HIS A 95 2.64 2.78 -8.60
CA HIS A 95 2.55 1.32 -8.70
C HIS A 95 2.48 0.89 -10.18
N LEU A 96 1.55 1.43 -10.96
CA LEU A 96 1.34 1.07 -12.37
C LEU A 96 2.51 1.44 -13.29
N HIS A 97 3.34 2.43 -12.93
CA HIS A 97 4.51 2.83 -13.72
C HIS A 97 5.81 2.10 -13.33
N THR A 98 5.85 1.41 -12.19
CA THR A 98 7.09 0.81 -11.64
C THR A 98 7.16 -0.71 -11.82
N HIS A 99 6.14 -1.31 -12.41
CA HIS A 99 6.09 -2.72 -12.78
C HIS A 99 5.26 -2.88 -14.06
N ASP A 100 5.41 -4.00 -14.78
CA ASP A 100 4.50 -4.35 -15.89
C ASP A 100 3.22 -5.02 -15.34
N PRO A 101 2.03 -4.38 -15.42
CA PRO A 101 0.77 -4.96 -14.94
C PRO A 101 0.09 -5.88 -15.96
N THR A 102 0.68 -6.06 -17.15
CA THR A 102 0.07 -6.81 -18.25
C THR A 102 0.58 -8.26 -18.34
N THR A 103 1.62 -8.59 -17.58
CA THR A 103 2.18 -9.94 -17.54
C THR A 103 1.52 -10.79 -16.45
N LEU A 104 0.72 -11.76 -16.90
CA LEU A 104 0.09 -12.72 -15.99
C LEU A 104 1.15 -13.54 -15.23
N ASN A 105 1.10 -13.49 -13.89
CA ASN A 105 1.94 -14.29 -12.98
C ASN A 105 3.45 -14.17 -13.26
N ARG A 106 3.91 -12.97 -13.62
CA ARG A 106 5.31 -12.66 -13.89
C ARG A 106 5.57 -11.17 -13.69
N GLN A 107 6.76 -10.84 -13.22
CA GLN A 107 7.32 -9.50 -13.33
C GLN A 107 8.79 -9.58 -13.77
N GLY A 108 9.12 -9.03 -14.95
CA GLY A 108 10.46 -9.17 -15.52
C GLY A 108 10.91 -10.64 -15.58
N ASN A 109 12.02 -10.95 -14.90
CA ASN A 109 12.56 -12.31 -14.82
C ASN A 109 11.96 -13.16 -13.69
N ASP A 110 11.17 -12.57 -12.79
CA ASP A 110 10.54 -13.27 -11.68
C ASP A 110 9.24 -13.94 -12.17
N VAL A 111 9.23 -15.27 -12.23
CA VAL A 111 8.11 -16.05 -12.79
C VAL A 111 7.42 -16.84 -11.69
N GLY A 112 6.10 -16.68 -11.58
CA GLY A 112 5.30 -17.37 -10.58
C GLY A 112 4.06 -16.57 -10.18
N THR A 113 3.03 -17.27 -9.72
CA THR A 113 1.78 -16.65 -9.26
C THR A 113 2.01 -15.64 -8.13
N GLN A 114 3.08 -15.83 -7.36
CA GLN A 114 3.50 -14.93 -6.29
C GLN A 114 3.98 -13.56 -6.77
N TYR A 115 4.36 -13.41 -8.05
CA TYR A 115 4.86 -12.15 -8.62
C TYR A 115 3.82 -11.39 -9.44
N ARG A 116 2.55 -11.78 -9.37
CA ARG A 116 1.47 -11.14 -10.11
C ARG A 116 1.26 -9.68 -9.69
N SER A 117 0.81 -8.85 -10.64
CA SER A 117 0.21 -7.55 -10.34
C SER A 117 -1.06 -7.73 -9.51
N ALA A 118 -1.23 -6.96 -8.44
CA ALA A 118 -2.40 -7.01 -7.56
C ALA A 118 -2.55 -5.71 -6.76
N ILE A 119 -3.80 -5.31 -6.53
CA ILE A 119 -4.18 -4.24 -5.62
C ILE A 119 -5.19 -4.84 -4.64
N TYR A 120 -4.98 -4.61 -3.34
CA TYR A 120 -5.80 -5.13 -2.24
C TYR A 120 -6.40 -4.01 -1.41
#